data_AF-A0A1I1T0X7-F1
#
_entry.id   AF-A0A1I1T0X7-F1
#
_cell.length_a   1.000
_cell.length_b   1.000
_cell.length_c   1.000
_cell.angle_alpha   90.00
_cell.angle_beta   90.00
_cell.angle_gamma   90.00
#
_symmetry.space_group_name_H-M   'P 1'
#
loop_
_entity.id
_entity.type
_entity.pdbx_description
1 polymer ?
#
loop_
_entity_poly.entity_id
_entity_poly.type
_entity_poly.pdbx_seq_one_letter_code
_entity_poly.pdbx_strand_id
1 'polypeptide(L)'
;MGFGEKAYQYLSRYLYRGVLSDNDIIDFDANTVTFKYQDSQTKKIATRILPVLKFLWLILQHVLPKGLQRIRDCGYLRGNARCLLNQLQYWLKVQLPAQSDVPIKQVCCQLCQHEITLYAMRLGRKVVFGRRYKTRM
;
A
#
# COMPACT_ATOMS: atom_id res chain seq x y z
N MET A 1 -28.05 8.87 6.79
CA MET A 1 -27.43 7.60 7.26
C MET A 1 -27.23 6.73 6.04
N GLY A 2 -25.98 6.51 5.58
CA GLY A 2 -25.73 5.64 4.44
C GLY A 2 -25.80 4.18 4.87
N PHE A 3 -26.74 3.42 4.32
CA PHE A 3 -26.81 1.98 4.54
C PHE A 3 -25.47 1.35 4.14
N GLY A 4 -24.83 0.64 5.08
CA GLY A 4 -23.45 0.15 4.97
C GLY A 4 -23.20 -0.89 3.86
N GLU A 5 -24.14 -1.08 2.95
CA GLU A 5 -24.07 -2.03 1.84
C GLU A 5 -22.85 -1.77 0.94
N LYS A 6 -22.54 -0.49 0.64
CA LYS A 6 -21.31 -0.13 -0.09
C LYS A 6 -20.05 -0.48 0.69
N ALA A 7 -20.08 -0.35 2.02
CA ALA A 7 -18.96 -0.76 2.88
C ALA A 7 -18.82 -2.29 2.92
N TYR A 8 -19.93 -3.03 2.95
CA TYR A 8 -19.95 -4.50 2.87
C TYR A 8 -19.41 -5.02 1.54
N GLN A 9 -19.85 -4.46 0.40
CA GLN A 9 -19.32 -4.82 -0.91
C GLN A 9 -17.83 -4.47 -1.07
N TYR A 10 -17.39 -3.38 -0.43
CA TYR A 10 -15.97 -3.01 -0.39
C TYR A 10 -15.15 -4.00 0.43
N LEU A 11 -15.64 -4.36 1.63
CA LEU A 11 -15.01 -5.34 2.51
C LEU A 11 -14.96 -6.74 1.89
N SER A 12 -16.03 -7.21 1.27
CA SER A 12 -16.06 -8.53 0.62
C SER A 12 -15.00 -8.63 -0.46
N ARG A 13 -14.87 -7.62 -1.35
CA ARG A 13 -13.79 -7.59 -2.35
C ARG A 13 -12.39 -7.57 -1.73
N TYR A 14 -12.22 -6.96 -0.56
CA TYR A 14 -10.94 -6.92 0.14
C TYR A 14 -10.60 -8.25 0.83
N LEU A 15 -11.60 -9.01 1.26
CA LEU A 15 -11.41 -10.34 1.84
C LEU A 15 -11.12 -11.39 0.76
N TYR A 16 -11.83 -11.32 -0.38
CA TYR A 16 -11.71 -12.30 -1.47
C TYR A 16 -10.59 -11.99 -2.49
N ARG A 17 -9.96 -10.80 -2.42
CA ARG A 17 -8.75 -10.50 -3.22
C ARG A 17 -7.50 -10.91 -2.46
N GLY A 18 -7.35 -12.22 -2.32
CA GLY A 18 -6.09 -12.84 -1.93
C GLY A 18 -4.99 -12.60 -2.97
N VAL A 19 -3.84 -13.21 -2.73
CA VAL A 19 -2.67 -13.16 -3.63
C VAL A 19 -2.91 -13.95 -4.91
N LEU A 20 -3.70 -15.01 -4.78
CA LEU A 20 -4.04 -15.95 -5.82
C LEU A 20 -5.56 -16.12 -5.80
N SER A 21 -6.19 -16.16 -6.98
CA SER A 21 -7.61 -16.47 -7.08
C SER A 21 -7.83 -17.98 -6.89
N ASP A 22 -8.94 -18.37 -6.28
CA ASP A 22 -9.29 -19.80 -6.15
C ASP A 22 -9.40 -20.46 -7.54
N ASN A 23 -9.91 -19.73 -8.54
CA ASN A 23 -9.98 -20.19 -9.93
C ASN A 23 -8.62 -20.42 -10.59
N ASP A 24 -7.54 -19.87 -10.02
CA ASP A 24 -6.19 -20.07 -10.52
C ASP A 24 -5.53 -21.32 -9.94
N ILE A 25 -6.11 -21.96 -8.92
CA ILE A 25 -5.67 -23.28 -8.44
C ILE A 25 -6.32 -24.32 -9.35
N ILE A 26 -5.52 -24.95 -10.20
CA ILE A 26 -6.01 -25.86 -11.26
C ILE A 26 -6.20 -27.28 -10.72
N ASP A 27 -5.26 -27.73 -9.88
CA ASP A 27 -5.24 -29.08 -9.33
C ASP A 27 -4.39 -29.13 -8.06
N PHE A 28 -4.67 -30.08 -7.17
CA PHE A 28 -3.88 -30.33 -5.98
C PHE A 28 -4.02 -31.77 -5.51
N ASP A 29 -2.93 -32.31 -4.98
CA ASP A 29 -2.87 -33.59 -4.29
C ASP A 29 -2.21 -33.45 -2.92
N ALA A 30 -1.91 -34.56 -2.24
CA ALA A 30 -1.28 -34.54 -0.92
C ALA A 30 0.15 -33.96 -0.91
N ASN A 31 0.81 -33.93 -2.07
CA ASN A 31 2.22 -33.62 -2.21
C ASN A 31 2.45 -32.30 -2.95
N THR A 32 1.60 -31.97 -3.94
CA THR A 32 1.79 -30.85 -4.87
C THR A 32 0.51 -30.07 -5.15
N VAL A 33 0.69 -28.82 -5.59
CA VAL A 33 -0.35 -27.90 -6.02
C VAL A 33 0.05 -27.33 -7.38
N THR A 34 -0.88 -27.36 -8.33
CA THR A 34 -0.76 -26.78 -9.67
C THR A 34 -1.61 -25.53 -9.77
N PHE A 35 -1.00 -24.39 -10.10
CA PHE A 35 -1.71 -23.11 -10.18
C PHE A 35 -1.24 -22.24 -11.35
N LYS A 36 -2.14 -21.39 -11.85
CA LYS A 36 -1.84 -20.33 -12.82
C LYS A 36 -1.33 -19.09 -12.09
N TYR A 37 -0.41 -18.40 -12.71
CA TYR A 37 0.05 -17.10 -12.23
C TYR A 37 0.45 -16.21 -13.40
N GLN A 38 0.44 -14.90 -13.17
CA GLN A 38 1.00 -13.96 -14.11
C GLN A 38 2.47 -13.71 -13.79
N ASP A 39 3.35 -13.98 -14.75
CA ASP A 39 4.77 -13.72 -14.60
C ASP A 39 5.03 -12.21 -14.48
N SER A 40 5.81 -11.81 -13.46
CA SER A 40 6.00 -10.39 -13.14
C SER A 40 6.81 -9.63 -14.20
N GLN A 41 7.72 -10.31 -14.90
CA GLN A 41 8.61 -9.74 -15.90
C GLN A 41 7.95 -9.75 -17.28
N THR A 42 7.42 -10.90 -17.69
CA THR A 42 6.89 -11.09 -19.05
C THR A 42 5.40 -10.76 -19.16
N LYS A 43 4.70 -10.59 -18.03
CA LYS A 43 3.25 -10.36 -17.94
C LYS A 43 2.36 -11.44 -18.54
N LYS A 44 2.93 -12.60 -18.91
CA LYS A 44 2.20 -13.74 -19.46
C LYS A 44 1.63 -14.62 -18.36
N ILE A 45 0.50 -15.26 -18.65
CA ILE A 45 -0.07 -16.28 -17.78
C ILE A 45 0.72 -17.57 -17.99
N ALA A 46 1.23 -18.14 -16.91
CA ALA A 46 1.94 -19.40 -16.90
C ALA A 46 1.38 -20.32 -15.80
N THR A 47 1.69 -21.61 -15.90
CA THR A 47 1.30 -22.62 -14.92
C THR A 47 2.52 -23.10 -14.17
N ARG A 48 2.40 -23.30 -12.86
CA ARG A 48 3.48 -23.79 -12.01
C ARG A 48 2.97 -24.88 -11.08
N ILE A 49 3.82 -25.88 -10.85
CA ILE A 49 3.60 -26.96 -9.89
C ILE A 49 4.59 -26.79 -8.74
N LEU A 50 4.11 -26.85 -7.50
CA LEU A 50 4.95 -26.75 -6.30
C LEU A 50 4.53 -27.77 -5.25
N PRO A 51 5.46 -28.24 -4.39
CA PRO A 51 5.11 -28.95 -3.18
C PRO A 51 4.16 -28.12 -2.30
N VAL A 52 3.18 -28.77 -1.65
CA VAL A 52 2.13 -28.10 -0.84
C VAL A 52 2.74 -27.12 0.17
N LEU A 53 3.77 -27.54 0.92
CA LEU A 53 4.42 -26.67 1.92
C LEU A 53 5.09 -25.45 1.30
N LYS A 54 5.68 -25.58 0.11
CA LYS A 54 6.29 -24.45 -0.61
C LYS A 54 5.21 -23.49 -1.13
N PHE A 55 4.10 -24.03 -1.63
CA PHE A 55 2.95 -23.22 -2.04
C PHE A 55 2.39 -22.41 -0.86
N LEU A 56 2.14 -23.06 0.29
CA LEU A 56 1.66 -22.40 1.50
C LEU A 56 2.63 -21.32 1.99
N TRP A 57 3.94 -21.61 1.99
CA TRP A 57 4.95 -20.63 2.36
C TRP A 57 4.90 -19.36 1.48
N LEU A 58 4.71 -19.52 0.16
CA LEU A 58 4.57 -18.38 -0.75
C LEU A 58 3.34 -17.55 -0.44
N ILE A 59 2.18 -18.18 -0.20
CA ILE A 59 0.95 -17.47 0.17
C ILE A 59 1.13 -16.71 1.49
N LEU A 60 1.77 -17.33 2.49
CA LEU A 60 1.97 -16.74 3.81
C LEU A 60 2.91 -15.53 3.80
N GLN A 61 3.83 -15.42 2.83
CA GLN A 61 4.69 -14.22 2.70
C GLN A 61 3.89 -12.93 2.45
N HIS A 62 2.67 -13.04 1.95
CA HIS A 62 1.79 -11.90 1.72
C HIS A 62 0.89 -11.57 2.91
N VAL A 63 0.87 -12.43 3.93
CA VAL A 63 0.19 -12.16 5.18
C VAL A 63 1.12 -11.29 6.02
N LEU A 64 0.69 -10.07 6.31
CA LEU A 64 1.51 -9.21 7.17
C LEU A 64 1.54 -9.79 8.60
N PRO A 65 2.71 -9.77 9.27
CA PRO A 65 2.82 -10.20 10.66
C PRO A 65 1.84 -9.48 11.59
N LYS A 66 1.47 -10.13 12.69
CA LYS A 66 0.55 -9.58 13.68
C LYS A 66 1.02 -8.18 14.13
N GLY A 67 0.11 -7.21 14.08
CA GLY A 67 0.37 -5.81 14.42
C GLY A 67 0.79 -4.94 13.25
N LEU A 68 1.31 -5.50 12.15
CA LEU A 68 1.56 -4.80 10.90
C LEU A 68 0.34 -4.94 9.97
N GLN A 69 -0.80 -4.39 10.35
CA GLN A 69 -2.02 -4.61 9.55
C GLN A 69 -2.07 -3.67 8.34
N ARG A 70 -2.64 -4.16 7.23
CA ARG A 70 -2.85 -3.37 6.00
C ARG A 70 -4.08 -2.45 6.08
N ILE A 71 -4.91 -2.64 7.10
CA ILE A 71 -6.09 -1.81 7.36
C ILE A 71 -5.59 -0.41 7.78
N ARG A 72 -6.11 0.62 7.12
CA ARG A 72 -5.65 2.02 7.28
C ARG A 72 -5.70 2.52 8.72
N ASP A 73 -6.66 2.03 9.50
CA ASP A 73 -7.03 2.56 10.80
C ASP A 73 -6.56 1.72 12.00
N CYS A 74 -5.80 0.64 11.80
CA CYS A 74 -5.30 -0.18 12.90
C CYS A 74 -3.88 -0.73 12.63
N GLY A 75 -3.24 -1.19 13.70
CA GLY A 75 -1.85 -1.66 13.67
C GLY A 75 -0.80 -0.54 13.69
N TYR A 76 0.47 -0.94 13.69
CA TYR A 76 1.62 -0.05 13.78
C TYR A 76 1.85 0.81 12.53
N LEU A 77 1.22 0.44 11.40
CA LEU A 77 1.33 1.16 10.12
C LEU A 77 0.24 2.24 9.94
N ARG A 78 -0.62 2.48 10.94
CA ARG A 78 -1.63 3.55 10.91
C ARG A 78 -0.96 4.93 10.89
N GLY A 79 -1.56 5.89 10.18
CA GLY A 79 -1.03 7.26 10.05
C GLY A 79 -0.74 7.98 11.38
N ASN A 80 -1.51 7.69 12.44
CA ASN A 80 -1.33 8.31 13.76
C ASN A 80 -0.33 7.54 14.67
N ALA A 81 0.16 6.38 14.24
CA ALA A 81 1.09 5.54 15.02
C ALA A 81 2.57 5.83 14.69
N ARG A 82 2.89 6.97 14.07
CA ARG A 82 4.24 7.29 13.58
C ARG A 82 5.31 7.20 14.67
N CYS A 83 5.05 7.74 15.86
CA CYS A 83 6.01 7.69 16.96
C CYS A 83 6.30 6.24 17.39
N LEU A 84 5.25 5.42 17.53
CA LEU A 84 5.36 4.01 17.89
C LEU A 84 6.08 3.20 16.80
N LEU A 85 5.77 3.46 15.53
CA LEU A 85 6.44 2.83 14.40
C LEU A 85 7.94 3.13 14.39
N ASN A 86 8.33 4.39 14.64
CA ASN A 86 9.74 4.80 14.71
C ASN A 86 10.48 4.09 15.86
N GLN A 87 9.84 3.95 17.03
CA GLN A 87 10.41 3.20 18.16
C GLN A 87 10.63 1.73 17.81
N LEU A 88 9.64 1.09 17.19
CA LEU A 88 9.75 -0.30 16.73
C LEU A 88 10.87 -0.47 15.71
N GLN A 89 10.97 0.43 14.73
CA GLN A 89 12.05 0.42 13.73
C GLN A 89 13.42 0.56 14.37
N TYR A 90 13.54 1.43 15.39
CA TYR A 90 14.77 1.60 16.14
C TYR A 90 15.16 0.34 16.93
N TRP A 91 14.24 -0.25 17.69
CA TRP A 91 14.49 -1.48 18.45
C TRP A 91 14.85 -2.67 17.56
N LEU A 92 14.18 -2.81 16.42
CA LEU A 92 14.42 -3.88 15.45
C LEU A 92 15.62 -3.59 14.53
N LYS A 93 16.28 -2.43 14.67
CA LYS A 93 17.42 -2.00 13.83
C LYS A 93 17.10 -2.07 12.34
N VAL A 94 15.89 -1.66 11.95
CA VAL A 94 15.44 -1.71 10.56
C VAL A 94 16.26 -0.72 9.73
N GLN A 95 16.93 -1.21 8.69
CA GLN A 95 17.59 -0.36 7.70
C GLN A 95 16.56 0.12 6.68
N LEU A 96 16.16 1.39 6.79
CA LEU A 96 15.32 2.04 5.81
C LEU A 96 16.21 2.73 4.76
N PRO A 97 15.87 2.65 3.47
CA PRO A 97 16.55 3.46 2.46
C PRO A 97 16.40 4.94 2.83
N ALA A 98 17.46 5.72 2.65
CA ALA A 98 17.39 7.16 2.80
C ALA A 98 16.26 7.69 1.93
N GLN A 99 15.30 8.40 2.53
CA GLN A 99 14.21 9.00 1.77
C GLN A 99 14.84 10.02 0.83
N SER A 100 14.85 9.72 -0.47
CA SER A 100 15.24 10.69 -1.49
C SER A 100 14.25 11.86 -1.43
N ASP A 101 14.76 13.08 -1.45
CA ASP A 101 13.94 14.25 -1.68
C ASP A 101 13.36 14.15 -3.09
N VAL A 102 12.11 13.70 -3.19
CA VAL A 102 11.39 13.73 -4.46
C VAL A 102 11.20 15.20 -4.81
N PRO A 103 11.76 15.69 -5.93
CA PRO A 103 11.57 17.08 -6.32
C PRO A 103 10.07 17.32 -6.48
N ILE A 104 9.55 18.25 -5.68
CA ILE A 104 8.16 18.65 -5.76
C ILE A 104 7.97 19.28 -7.14
N LYS A 105 6.99 18.79 -7.91
CA LYS A 105 6.66 19.40 -9.21
C LYS A 105 6.26 20.85 -8.97
N GLN A 106 7.01 21.77 -9.56
CA GLN A 106 6.67 23.19 -9.56
C GLN A 106 5.37 23.38 -10.33
N VAL A 107 4.49 24.20 -9.78
CA VAL A 107 3.25 24.60 -10.46
C VAL A 107 3.59 25.81 -11.32
N CYS A 108 3.45 25.69 -12.63
CA CYS A 108 3.69 26.79 -13.56
C CYS A 108 2.36 27.43 -13.99
N CYS A 109 2.41 28.72 -14.33
CA CYS A 109 1.29 29.44 -14.91
C CYS A 109 0.97 28.91 -16.32
N GLN A 110 -0.31 28.68 -16.62
CA GLN A 110 -0.72 28.19 -17.95
C GLN A 110 -0.57 29.22 -19.07
N LEU A 111 -0.44 30.51 -18.75
CA LEU A 111 -0.33 31.60 -19.73
C LEU A 111 1.12 32.00 -20.00
N CYS A 112 1.94 32.13 -18.96
CA CYS A 112 3.31 32.64 -19.10
C CYS A 112 4.39 31.62 -18.72
N GLN A 113 4.02 30.39 -18.32
CA GLN A 113 4.92 29.30 -17.91
C GLN A 113 5.89 29.62 -16.75
N HIS A 114 5.73 30.76 -16.08
CA HIS A 114 6.53 31.11 -14.91
C HIS A 114 6.09 30.31 -13.67
N GLU A 115 7.03 30.06 -12.78
CA GLU A 115 6.79 29.40 -11.50
C GLU A 115 5.80 30.21 -10.65
N ILE A 116 4.72 29.56 -10.23
CA ILE A 116 3.74 30.16 -9.33
C ILE A 116 4.06 29.72 -7.90
N THR A 117 4.17 30.70 -7.01
CA THR A 117 4.20 30.45 -5.55
C THR A 117 2.78 30.56 -5.00
N LEU A 118 2.28 29.57 -4.25
CA LEU A 118 1.03 29.74 -3.50
C LEU A 118 1.24 30.80 -2.44
N TYR A 119 0.58 31.95 -2.62
CA TYR A 119 0.60 33.03 -1.64
C TYR A 119 -0.45 32.83 -0.55
N ALA A 120 -1.61 32.25 -0.88
CA ALA A 120 -2.67 31.95 0.08
C ALA A 120 -3.57 30.82 -0.41
N MET A 121 -4.08 30.03 0.53
CA MET A 121 -5.09 29.00 0.31
C MET A 121 -6.21 29.14 1.35
N ARG A 122 -7.46 29.00 0.92
CA ARG A 122 -8.62 29.07 1.82
C ARG A 122 -9.08 27.66 2.20
N LEU A 123 -9.03 27.32 3.49
CA LEU A 123 -9.51 26.05 4.06
C LEU A 123 -10.76 26.35 4.92
N GLY A 124 -11.94 26.23 4.31
CA GLY A 124 -13.21 26.61 4.93
C GLY A 124 -13.28 28.12 5.20
N ARG A 125 -13.46 28.53 6.47
CA ARG A 125 -13.45 29.95 6.88
C ARG A 125 -12.04 30.52 7.11
N LYS A 126 -10.99 29.69 7.13
CA LYS A 126 -9.62 30.13 7.40
C LYS A 126 -8.88 30.40 6.10
N VAL A 127 -8.17 31.52 6.04
CA VAL A 127 -7.18 31.80 4.98
C VAL A 127 -5.80 31.47 5.54
N VAL A 128 -5.10 30.55 4.90
CA VAL A 128 -3.73 30.16 5.22
C VAL A 128 -2.83 30.83 4.19
N PHE A 129 -2.04 31.79 4.63
CA PHE A 129 -1.01 32.41 3.78
C PHE A 129 0.15 31.43 3.62
N GLY A 130 0.50 31.14 2.38
CA GLY A 130 1.59 30.23 2.03
C GLY A 130 2.93 30.82 2.45
N ARG A 131 3.51 30.30 3.52
CA ARG A 131 4.97 30.33 3.67
C ARG A 131 5.52 29.34 2.65
N ARG A 132 6.67 29.66 2.03
CA ARG A 132 7.49 28.68 1.29
C ARG A 132 7.40 27.35 2.03
N TYR A 133 6.91 26.32 1.36
CA TYR A 133 6.65 25.01 1.97
C TYR A 133 7.98 24.34 2.31
N LYS A 134 8.61 24.81 3.38
CA LYS A 134 9.70 24.17 4.09
C LYS A 134 9.23 24.01 5.53
N THR A 135 8.53 22.91 5.77
CA THR A 135 8.50 22.27 7.08
C THR A 135 8.19 20.79 6.85
N ARG A 136 9.26 20.01 6.72
CA ARG A 136 9.26 18.57 6.97
C ARG A 136 9.64 18.43 8.45
N MET A 137 8.66 18.17 9.31
CA MET A 137 8.84 17.58 10.64
C MET A 137 8.30 16.15 10.58
#